data_AF-A0A7S3H9N3-F1
#
_entry.id   AF-A0A7S3H9N3-F1
#
_cell.length_a   1.000
_cell.length_b   1.000
_cell.length_c   1.000
_cell.angle_alpha   90.00
_cell.angle_beta   90.00
_cell.angle_gamma   90.00
#
_symmetry.space_group_name_H-M   'P 1'
#
loop_
_entity.id
_entity.type
_entity.pdbx_description
1 polymer ?
#
loop_
_entity_poly.entity_id
_entity_poly.type
_entity_poly.pdbx_seq_one_letter_code
_entity_poly.pdbx_strand_id
1 'polypeptide(L)'
;FAIGEFKFLRRLLLVHGRWNYVRQSKVFLYSMHKNMVLTMTLFWFSFFTAVSGCSPYESWVYSAFNFILGLPIIFFGILDRDLSADFCLSLPQTYSTGRTNVLLNIGSILQWIGNAMMYAVVVCLMSYNVLFPTFYFLDLYTAGTIVMIGLVIALQFKVMFFHHQWSSYQIHSMLFSFYAMFLFYMLIAASVDDYWNYAIMTYNEPITWLWGLFTVPFTAVFIDWFAYFSRYFLFPTQEMIYREMEKSEEYDDLNRLTCLSAQGSYRKPKHPQDSQDPHQRLIAQREIEMT
;
A
#
# COMPACT_ATOMS: atom_id res chain seq x y z
N PHE A 1 -26.18 12.70 -0.21
CA PHE A 1 -25.63 13.86 0.53
C PHE A 1 -26.67 14.97 0.52
N ALA A 2 -27.02 15.53 1.67
CA ALA A 2 -27.79 16.77 1.75
C ALA A 2 -26.80 17.90 2.09
N ILE A 3 -26.74 18.93 1.25
CA ILE A 3 -25.78 20.03 1.39
C ILE A 3 -26.59 21.31 1.65
N GLY A 4 -26.22 22.08 2.68
CA GLY A 4 -26.95 23.29 3.07
C GLY A 4 -26.77 24.48 2.10
N GLU A 5 -25.57 24.64 1.53
CA GLU A 5 -25.24 25.73 0.59
C GLU A 5 -24.32 25.25 -0.53
N PHE A 6 -24.42 25.86 -1.71
CA PHE A 6 -23.62 25.48 -2.88
C PHE A 6 -22.10 25.61 -2.66
N LYS A 7 -21.65 26.51 -1.77
CA LYS A 7 -20.21 26.68 -1.45
C LYS A 7 -19.57 25.41 -0.88
N PHE A 8 -20.34 24.56 -0.20
CA PHE A 8 -19.82 23.31 0.37
C PHE A 8 -19.58 22.22 -0.69
N LEU A 9 -20.19 22.34 -1.87
CA LEU A 9 -19.99 21.40 -2.98
C LEU A 9 -18.53 21.35 -3.41
N ARG A 10 -17.84 22.51 -3.42
CA ARG A 10 -16.41 22.61 -3.75
C ARG A 10 -15.56 21.71 -2.86
N ARG A 11 -15.76 21.78 -1.53
CA ARG A 11 -14.98 20.98 -0.57
C ARG A 11 -15.39 19.50 -0.57
N LEU A 12 -16.67 19.22 -0.79
CA LEU A 12 -17.14 17.83 -0.87
C LEU A 12 -16.53 17.10 -2.07
N LEU A 13 -16.55 17.71 -3.25
CA LEU A 13 -16.02 17.08 -4.46
C LEU A 13 -14.49 17.02 -4.46
N LEU A 14 -13.82 18.16 -4.31
CA LEU A 14 -12.37 18.25 -4.48
C LEU A 14 -11.60 17.48 -3.40
N VAL A 15 -12.04 17.57 -2.14
CA VAL A 15 -11.33 16.93 -1.02
C VAL A 15 -11.88 15.51 -0.79
N HIS A 16 -13.15 15.40 -0.40
CA HIS A 16 -13.70 14.11 0.01
C HIS A 16 -13.91 13.17 -1.18
N GLY A 17 -14.31 13.70 -2.34
CA GLY A 17 -14.46 12.92 -3.57
C GLY A 17 -13.14 12.31 -4.03
N ARG A 18 -12.07 13.13 -4.12
CA ARG A 18 -10.73 12.65 -4.47
C ARG A 18 -10.21 11.63 -3.46
N TRP A 19 -10.26 11.94 -2.16
CA TRP A 19 -9.78 11.03 -1.12
C TRP A 19 -10.50 9.69 -1.17
N ASN A 20 -11.83 9.70 -1.29
CA ASN A 20 -12.60 8.46 -1.41
C ASN A 20 -12.20 7.67 -2.66
N TYR A 21 -12.06 8.33 -3.82
CA TYR A 21 -11.62 7.67 -5.05
C TYR A 21 -10.25 7.00 -4.90
N VAL A 22 -9.25 7.71 -4.37
CA VAL A 22 -7.87 7.19 -4.20
C VAL A 22 -7.85 6.02 -3.22
N ARG A 23 -8.51 6.16 -2.07
CA ARG A 23 -8.58 5.11 -1.04
C ARG A 23 -9.25 3.85 -1.57
N GLN A 24 -10.44 3.97 -2.15
CA GLN A 24 -11.20 2.82 -2.64
C GLN A 24 -10.48 2.13 -3.81
N SER A 25 -9.85 2.90 -4.70
CA SER A 25 -9.07 2.33 -5.80
C SER A 25 -7.91 1.47 -5.27
N LYS A 26 -7.17 1.97 -4.27
CA LYS A 26 -6.04 1.23 -3.67
C LYS A 26 -6.49 0.02 -2.87
N VAL A 27 -7.57 0.13 -2.10
CA VAL A 27 -8.16 -1.00 -1.37
C VAL A 27 -8.56 -2.11 -2.34
N PHE A 28 -9.21 -1.75 -3.45
CA PHE A 28 -9.59 -2.69 -4.49
C PHE A 28 -8.35 -3.37 -5.13
N LEU A 29 -7.37 -2.58 -5.58
CA LEU A 29 -6.16 -3.09 -6.21
C LEU A 29 -5.35 -4.00 -5.29
N TYR A 30 -5.21 -3.63 -4.02
CA TYR A 30 -4.54 -4.45 -3.02
C TYR A 30 -5.31 -5.73 -2.72
N SER A 31 -6.64 -5.67 -2.62
CA SER A 31 -7.48 -6.85 -2.42
C SER A 31 -7.35 -7.86 -3.58
N MET A 32 -7.30 -7.37 -4.82
CA MET A 32 -7.00 -8.22 -5.98
C MET A 32 -5.58 -8.78 -5.91
N HIS A 33 -4.60 -7.93 -5.59
CA HIS A 33 -3.19 -8.33 -5.51
C HIS A 33 -2.96 -9.44 -4.47
N LYS A 34 -3.44 -9.28 -3.22
CA LYS A 34 -3.22 -10.28 -2.15
C LYS A 34 -3.81 -11.65 -2.50
N ASN A 35 -5.01 -11.67 -3.09
CA ASN A 35 -5.67 -12.90 -3.47
C ASN A 35 -4.97 -13.55 -4.66
N MET A 36 -4.53 -12.74 -5.64
CA MET A 36 -3.76 -13.23 -6.78
C MET A 36 -2.42 -13.83 -6.35
N VAL A 37 -1.70 -13.19 -5.41
CA VAL A 37 -0.43 -13.74 -4.87
C VAL A 37 -0.66 -15.11 -4.24
N LEU A 38 -1.69 -15.25 -3.40
CA LEU A 38 -2.01 -16.53 -2.78
C LEU A 38 -2.33 -17.61 -3.83
N THR A 39 -3.29 -17.35 -4.72
CA THR A 39 -3.69 -18.31 -5.76
C THR A 39 -2.54 -18.68 -6.70
N MET A 40 -1.74 -17.70 -7.11
CA MET A 40 -0.56 -17.95 -7.95
C MET A 40 0.49 -18.78 -7.22
N THR A 41 0.65 -18.62 -5.91
CA THR A 41 1.58 -19.45 -5.13
C THR A 41 1.16 -20.93 -5.13
N LEU A 42 -0.14 -21.22 -4.99
CA LEU A 42 -0.66 -22.59 -5.14
C LEU A 42 -0.50 -23.13 -6.57
N PHE A 43 -0.72 -22.26 -7.57
CA PHE A 43 -0.53 -22.61 -8.98
C PHE A 43 0.92 -23.03 -9.26
N TRP A 44 1.89 -22.25 -8.79
CA TRP A 44 3.31 -22.60 -8.93
C TRP A 44 3.67 -23.86 -8.14
N PHE A 45 3.14 -24.00 -6.92
CA PHE A 45 3.33 -25.20 -6.11
C PHE A 45 2.83 -26.48 -6.83
N SER A 46 1.73 -26.39 -7.56
CA SER A 46 1.15 -27.53 -8.27
C SER A 46 2.08 -28.13 -9.34
N PHE A 47 3.00 -27.34 -9.91
CA PHE A 47 4.01 -27.89 -10.83
C PHE A 47 5.03 -28.78 -10.11
N PHE A 48 5.37 -28.47 -8.86
CA PHE A 48 6.30 -29.28 -8.06
C PHE A 48 5.69 -30.60 -7.60
N THR A 49 4.36 -30.67 -7.48
CA THR A 49 3.63 -31.89 -7.09
C THR A 49 3.06 -32.67 -8.28
N ALA A 50 3.54 -32.39 -9.50
CA ALA A 50 3.05 -33.01 -10.74
C ALA A 50 1.51 -32.89 -10.92
N VAL A 51 0.95 -31.77 -10.48
CA VAL A 51 -0.49 -31.44 -10.59
C VAL A 51 -1.38 -32.47 -9.88
N SER A 52 -0.92 -33.00 -8.74
CA SER A 52 -1.67 -33.96 -7.93
C SER A 52 -2.91 -33.37 -7.23
N GLY A 53 -3.02 -32.04 -7.16
CA GLY A 53 -4.10 -31.34 -6.46
C GLY A 53 -3.88 -31.21 -4.93
N CYS A 54 -2.73 -31.62 -4.41
CA CYS A 54 -2.40 -31.45 -3.00
C CYS A 54 -2.16 -29.97 -2.66
N SER A 55 -2.81 -29.47 -1.60
CA SER A 55 -2.55 -28.15 -1.03
C SER A 55 -1.44 -28.23 0.02
N PRO A 56 -0.44 -27.33 0.01
CA PRO A 56 0.54 -27.25 1.09
C PRO A 56 -0.05 -26.59 2.35
N TYR A 57 -1.13 -25.83 2.19
CA TYR A 57 -1.78 -25.11 3.29
C TYR A 57 -2.88 -25.95 3.92
N GLU A 58 -2.91 -25.96 5.25
CA GLU A 58 -4.04 -26.45 6.03
C GLU A 58 -5.28 -25.54 5.80
N SER A 59 -6.48 -26.11 5.85
CA SER A 59 -7.73 -25.46 5.43
C SER A 59 -8.12 -24.27 6.31
N TRP A 60 -7.95 -24.36 7.64
CA TRP A 60 -8.21 -23.25 8.56
C TRP A 60 -7.19 -22.14 8.39
N VAL A 61 -5.91 -22.49 8.24
CA VAL A 61 -4.83 -21.54 7.94
C VAL A 61 -5.11 -20.78 6.64
N TYR A 62 -5.48 -21.50 5.58
CA TYR A 62 -5.82 -20.92 4.29
C TYR A 62 -6.99 -19.93 4.41
N SER A 63 -8.04 -20.30 5.16
CA SER A 63 -9.22 -19.47 5.37
C SER A 63 -8.93 -18.19 6.15
N ALA A 64 -7.97 -18.23 7.07
CA ALA A 64 -7.62 -17.11 7.95
C ALA A 64 -6.83 -16.01 7.27
N PHE A 65 -6.19 -16.31 6.15
CA PHE A 65 -5.45 -15.36 5.32
C PHE A 65 -6.20 -14.05 5.11
N ASN A 66 -7.47 -14.16 4.70
CA ASN A 66 -8.29 -13.00 4.37
C ASN A 66 -8.68 -12.18 5.59
N PHE A 67 -8.88 -12.84 6.74
CA PHE A 67 -9.22 -12.19 8.00
C PHE A 67 -8.01 -11.42 8.55
N ILE A 68 -6.83 -12.07 8.60
CA ILE A 68 -5.60 -11.48 9.12
C ILE A 68 -5.20 -10.23 8.30
N LEU A 69 -5.18 -10.34 6.97
CA LEU A 69 -4.84 -9.23 6.07
C LEU A 69 -6.00 -8.27 5.79
N GLY A 70 -7.19 -8.53 6.35
CA GLY A 70 -8.40 -7.74 6.12
C GLY A 70 -8.43 -6.45 6.94
N LEU A 71 -8.03 -6.49 8.21
CA LEU A 71 -8.09 -5.33 9.09
C LEU A 71 -7.18 -4.17 8.64
N PRO A 72 -5.89 -4.39 8.33
CA PRO A 72 -5.00 -3.29 7.94
C PRO A 72 -5.49 -2.54 6.69
N ILE A 73 -6.03 -3.26 5.70
CA ILE A 73 -6.52 -2.63 4.47
C ILE A 73 -7.81 -1.83 4.70
N ILE A 74 -8.66 -2.24 5.65
CA ILE A 74 -9.87 -1.47 6.01
C ILE A 74 -9.45 -0.13 6.66
N PHE A 75 -8.52 -0.16 7.62
CA PHE A 75 -8.02 1.07 8.24
C PHE A 75 -7.28 1.97 7.25
N PHE A 76 -6.52 1.38 6.30
CA PHE A 76 -5.96 2.11 5.16
C PHE A 76 -7.07 2.82 4.38
N GLY A 77 -8.12 2.09 3.98
CA GLY A 77 -9.24 2.63 3.19
C GLY A 77 -10.03 3.76 3.84
N ILE A 78 -10.02 3.84 5.18
CA ILE A 78 -10.77 4.86 5.93
C ILE A 78 -9.89 6.07 6.29
N LEU A 79 -8.64 5.84 6.68
CA LEU A 79 -7.82 6.85 7.34
C LEU A 79 -6.74 7.45 6.43
N ASP A 80 -6.32 6.76 5.36
CA ASP A 80 -5.18 7.20 4.55
C ASP A 80 -5.46 8.52 3.81
N ARG A 81 -4.54 9.49 3.87
CA ARG A 81 -4.67 10.77 3.15
C ARG A 81 -3.47 10.94 2.25
N ASP A 82 -3.72 11.07 0.95
CA ASP A 82 -2.67 11.21 -0.05
C ASP A 82 -2.09 12.63 -0.11
N LEU A 83 -2.96 13.63 0.00
CA LEU A 83 -2.68 15.08 -0.02
C LEU A 83 -3.53 15.80 1.05
N SER A 84 -3.07 16.95 1.54
CA SER A 84 -3.82 17.80 2.48
C SER A 84 -5.08 18.41 1.85
N ALA A 85 -6.05 18.76 2.70
CA ALA A 85 -7.32 19.33 2.25
C ALA A 85 -7.13 20.72 1.61
N ASP A 86 -6.21 21.51 2.15
CA ASP A 86 -5.94 22.87 1.68
C ASP A 86 -5.21 22.85 0.33
N PHE A 87 -4.33 21.87 0.11
CA PHE A 87 -3.67 21.67 -1.19
C PHE A 87 -4.67 21.29 -2.28
N CYS A 88 -5.59 20.36 -1.99
CA CYS A 88 -6.66 20.00 -2.92
C CYS A 88 -7.62 21.18 -3.24
N LEU A 89 -7.80 22.12 -2.31
CA LEU A 89 -8.64 23.30 -2.50
C LEU A 89 -7.95 24.42 -3.26
N SER A 90 -6.63 24.57 -3.10
CA SER A 90 -5.81 25.57 -3.80
C SER A 90 -5.52 25.16 -5.25
N LEU A 91 -5.32 23.86 -5.52
CA LEU A 91 -5.06 23.31 -6.85
C LEU A 91 -6.15 22.33 -7.30
N PRO A 92 -7.27 22.81 -7.92
CA PRO A 92 -8.38 21.96 -8.37
C PRO A 92 -7.99 20.94 -9.44
N GLN A 93 -6.85 21.14 -10.13
CA GLN A 93 -6.33 20.20 -11.13
C GLN A 93 -6.05 18.81 -10.56
N THR A 94 -5.80 18.71 -9.25
CA THR A 94 -5.67 17.44 -8.54
C THR A 94 -6.92 16.55 -8.71
N TYR A 95 -8.11 17.11 -8.90
CA TYR A 95 -9.33 16.30 -9.11
C TYR A 95 -9.34 15.52 -10.44
N SER A 96 -8.49 15.91 -11.41
CA SER A 96 -8.41 15.26 -12.73
C SER A 96 -8.07 13.77 -12.65
N THR A 97 -7.32 13.33 -11.63
CA THR A 97 -6.95 11.92 -11.42
C THR A 97 -8.16 11.00 -11.27
N GLY A 98 -9.22 11.47 -10.59
CA GLY A 98 -10.47 10.71 -10.45
C GLY A 98 -11.28 10.69 -11.74
N ARG A 99 -11.38 11.84 -12.43
CA ARG A 99 -12.13 11.95 -13.69
C ARG A 99 -11.54 11.09 -14.83
N THR A 100 -10.22 10.97 -14.88
CA THR A 100 -9.49 10.22 -15.92
C THR A 100 -9.30 8.74 -15.57
N ASN A 101 -9.78 8.29 -14.41
CA ASN A 101 -9.71 6.91 -13.94
C ASN A 101 -8.29 6.30 -13.94
N VAL A 102 -7.24 7.11 -13.71
CA VAL A 102 -5.84 6.66 -13.85
C VAL A 102 -5.51 5.49 -12.91
N LEU A 103 -6.09 5.45 -11.70
CA LEU A 103 -5.82 4.39 -10.73
C LEU A 103 -6.49 3.06 -11.10
N LEU A 104 -7.71 3.10 -11.66
CA LEU A 104 -8.50 1.91 -12.01
C LEU A 104 -8.45 1.55 -13.50
N ASN A 105 -7.53 2.15 -14.24
CA ASN A 105 -7.32 1.79 -15.64
C ASN A 105 -6.92 0.31 -15.77
N ILE A 106 -7.33 -0.34 -16.86
CA ILE A 106 -7.02 -1.75 -17.14
C ILE A 106 -5.50 -1.97 -17.13
N GLY A 107 -4.73 -1.03 -17.69
CA GLY A 107 -3.25 -1.09 -17.63
C GLY A 107 -2.71 -1.10 -16.20
N SER A 108 -3.28 -0.28 -15.31
CA SER A 108 -2.93 -0.27 -13.89
C SER A 108 -3.27 -1.60 -13.24
N ILE A 109 -4.49 -2.13 -13.46
CA ILE A 109 -4.92 -3.43 -12.92
C ILE A 109 -3.98 -4.55 -13.38
N LEU A 110 -3.65 -4.61 -14.68
CA LEU A 110 -2.73 -5.59 -15.24
C LEU A 110 -1.33 -5.49 -14.62
N GLN A 111 -0.85 -4.29 -14.35
CA GLN A 111 0.42 -4.08 -13.67
C GLN A 111 0.39 -4.63 -12.23
N TRP A 112 -0.71 -4.46 -11.50
CA TRP A 112 -0.88 -5.03 -10.15
C TRP A 112 -0.95 -6.56 -10.17
N ILE A 113 -1.58 -7.14 -11.19
CA ILE A 113 -1.60 -8.59 -11.43
C ILE A 113 -0.20 -9.10 -11.79
N GLY A 114 0.53 -8.40 -12.66
CA GLY A 114 1.91 -8.73 -13.02
C GLY A 114 2.84 -8.69 -11.80
N ASN A 115 2.70 -7.69 -10.93
CA ASN A 115 3.43 -7.64 -9.67
C ASN A 115 3.05 -8.81 -8.75
N ALA A 116 1.77 -9.19 -8.68
CA ALA A 116 1.33 -10.35 -7.89
C ALA A 116 1.95 -11.66 -8.39
N MET A 117 2.02 -11.84 -9.72
CA MET A 117 2.66 -13.00 -10.32
C MET A 117 4.16 -13.05 -10.01
N MET A 118 4.85 -11.92 -10.09
CA MET A 118 6.26 -11.82 -9.70
C MET A 118 6.48 -12.17 -8.23
N TYR A 119 5.63 -11.67 -7.33
CA TYR A 119 5.64 -12.03 -5.91
C TYR A 119 5.51 -13.54 -5.71
N ALA A 120 4.52 -14.17 -6.35
CA ALA A 120 4.29 -15.59 -6.22
C ALA A 120 5.47 -16.43 -6.76
N VAL A 121 6.07 -16.03 -7.89
CA VAL A 121 7.26 -16.69 -8.45
C VAL A 121 8.44 -16.59 -7.49
N VAL A 122 8.73 -15.40 -6.97
CA VAL A 122 9.87 -15.17 -6.07
C VAL A 122 9.69 -15.95 -4.77
N VAL A 123 8.51 -15.87 -4.16
CA VAL A 123 8.19 -16.64 -2.96
C VAL A 123 8.35 -18.13 -3.24
N CYS A 124 7.76 -18.64 -4.32
CA CYS A 124 7.81 -20.07 -4.62
C CYS A 124 9.23 -20.58 -4.91
N LEU A 125 10.02 -19.86 -5.70
CA LEU A 125 11.42 -20.21 -5.98
C LEU A 125 12.28 -20.15 -4.72
N MET A 126 12.11 -19.12 -3.88
CA MET A 126 12.85 -19.02 -2.63
C MET A 126 12.44 -20.09 -1.62
N SER A 127 11.14 -20.37 -1.49
CA SER A 127 10.62 -21.47 -0.68
C SER A 127 11.23 -22.79 -1.11
N TYR A 128 11.25 -23.07 -2.41
CA TYR A 128 11.81 -24.31 -2.95
C TYR A 128 13.30 -24.42 -2.60
N ASN A 129 14.12 -23.41 -2.89
CA ASN A 129 15.57 -23.48 -2.62
C ASN A 129 15.91 -23.65 -1.13
N VAL A 130 15.13 -23.03 -0.25
CA VAL A 130 15.40 -23.07 1.21
C VAL A 130 14.84 -24.33 1.86
N LEU A 131 13.69 -24.81 1.41
CA LEU A 131 13.03 -25.99 1.99
C LEU A 131 13.49 -27.31 1.34
N PHE A 132 14.07 -27.28 0.13
CA PHE A 132 14.62 -28.46 -0.55
C PHE A 132 15.52 -29.34 0.32
N PRO A 133 16.54 -28.81 1.03
CA PRO A 133 17.38 -29.63 1.89
C PRO A 133 16.63 -30.19 3.11
N THR A 134 15.53 -29.57 3.53
CA THR A 134 14.78 -29.91 4.75
C THR A 134 13.61 -30.86 4.47
N PHE A 135 13.22 -31.07 3.22
CA PHE A 135 12.10 -31.96 2.85
C PHE A 135 12.28 -33.43 3.27
N TYR A 136 13.49 -33.85 3.66
CA TYR A 136 13.71 -35.17 4.24
C TYR A 136 13.16 -35.33 5.66
N PHE A 137 13.00 -34.22 6.40
CA PHE A 137 12.60 -34.23 7.82
C PHE A 137 11.37 -33.36 8.11
N LEU A 138 11.03 -32.43 7.22
CA LEU A 138 9.93 -31.49 7.39
C LEU A 138 8.66 -32.00 6.69
N ASP A 139 7.56 -32.06 7.43
CA ASP A 139 6.26 -32.43 6.87
C ASP A 139 5.68 -31.33 5.96
N LEU A 140 4.80 -31.72 5.03
CA LEU A 140 4.18 -30.82 4.05
C LEU A 140 3.45 -29.65 4.70
N TYR A 141 2.68 -29.91 5.76
CA TYR A 141 1.93 -28.85 6.43
C TYR A 141 2.84 -27.89 7.20
N THR A 142 3.95 -28.40 7.74
CA THR A 142 4.97 -27.57 8.41
C THR A 142 5.73 -26.70 7.40
N ALA A 143 6.03 -27.24 6.21
CA ALA A 143 6.56 -26.43 5.12
C ALA A 143 5.56 -25.35 4.65
N GLY A 144 4.29 -25.73 4.52
CA GLY A 144 3.21 -24.84 4.11
C GLY A 144 2.95 -23.69 5.09
N THR A 145 2.99 -23.95 6.40
CA THR A 145 2.85 -22.89 7.43
C THR A 145 3.98 -21.89 7.37
N ILE A 146 5.23 -22.35 7.18
CA ILE A 146 6.39 -21.48 7.03
C ILE A 146 6.18 -20.55 5.84
N VAL A 147 5.82 -21.10 4.67
CA VAL A 147 5.52 -20.32 3.46
C VAL A 147 4.39 -19.32 3.70
N MET A 148 3.35 -19.74 4.41
CA MET A 148 2.21 -18.88 4.71
C MET A 148 2.55 -17.71 5.64
N ILE A 149 3.34 -17.95 6.69
CA ILE A 149 3.85 -16.92 7.59
C ILE A 149 4.66 -15.89 6.79
N GLY A 150 5.57 -16.34 5.94
CA GLY A 150 6.37 -15.45 5.10
C GLY A 150 5.54 -14.61 4.13
N LEU A 151 4.53 -15.23 3.50
CA LEU A 151 3.64 -14.56 2.56
C LEU A 151 2.75 -13.51 3.26
N VAL A 152 2.17 -13.83 4.42
CA VAL A 152 1.35 -12.89 5.20
C VAL A 152 2.19 -11.69 5.64
N ILE A 153 3.39 -11.93 6.19
CA ILE A 153 4.27 -10.84 6.62
C ILE A 153 4.70 -9.99 5.42
N ALA A 154 5.08 -10.58 4.29
CA ALA A 154 5.45 -9.84 3.08
C ALA A 154 4.32 -8.92 2.58
N LEU A 155 3.07 -9.39 2.61
CA LEU A 155 1.92 -8.58 2.24
C LEU A 155 1.62 -7.47 3.27
N GLN A 156 1.85 -7.71 4.57
CA GLN A 156 1.75 -6.67 5.59
C GLN A 156 2.76 -5.54 5.35
N PHE A 157 4.01 -5.89 5.04
CA PHE A 157 5.03 -4.90 4.68
C PHE A 157 4.68 -4.17 3.37
N LYS A 158 4.03 -4.84 2.42
CA LYS A 158 3.51 -4.16 1.23
C LYS A 158 2.51 -3.07 1.62
N VAL A 159 1.54 -3.34 2.49
CA VAL A 159 0.61 -2.32 3.00
C VAL A 159 1.36 -1.18 3.68
N MET A 160 2.37 -1.51 4.51
CA MET A 160 3.24 -0.54 5.17
C MET A 160 3.92 0.42 4.17
N PHE A 161 4.41 -0.10 3.05
CA PHE A 161 4.99 0.71 1.98
C PHE A 161 3.96 1.57 1.23
N PHE A 162 2.71 1.10 1.13
CA PHE A 162 1.61 1.84 0.47
C PHE A 162 1.08 3.02 1.28
N HIS A 163 1.34 3.08 2.59
CA HIS A 163 0.82 4.13 3.46
C HIS A 163 1.45 5.49 3.18
N HIS A 164 0.59 6.50 3.14
CA HIS A 164 0.99 7.86 2.84
C HIS A 164 1.23 8.69 4.08
N GLN A 165 0.34 8.53 5.06
CA GLN A 165 0.47 9.10 6.39
C GLN A 165 0.52 7.98 7.40
N TRP A 166 1.34 8.17 8.44
CA TRP A 166 1.48 7.24 9.55
C TRP A 166 0.58 7.69 10.69
N SER A 167 -0.65 7.19 10.71
CA SER A 167 -1.56 7.40 11.83
C SER A 167 -1.39 6.31 12.90
N SER A 168 -1.49 6.69 14.17
CA SER A 168 -1.42 5.75 15.30
C SER A 168 -2.37 4.56 15.11
N TYR A 169 -3.61 4.80 14.67
CA TYR A 169 -4.59 3.73 14.44
C TYR A 169 -4.17 2.72 13.36
N GLN A 170 -3.48 3.17 12.31
CA GLN A 170 -2.99 2.28 11.25
C GLN A 170 -1.87 1.39 11.78
N ILE A 171 -0.97 1.95 12.59
CA ILE A 171 0.10 1.19 13.26
C ILE A 171 -0.50 0.12 14.19
N HIS A 172 -1.48 0.50 15.03
CA HIS A 172 -2.16 -0.46 15.90
C HIS A 172 -2.87 -1.56 15.12
N SER A 173 -3.50 -1.24 13.98
CA SER A 173 -4.11 -2.27 13.12
C SER A 173 -3.10 -3.22 12.50
N MET A 174 -1.91 -2.74 12.12
CA MET A 174 -0.85 -3.58 11.58
C MET A 174 -0.25 -4.49 12.64
N LEU A 175 0.04 -3.95 13.83
CA LEU A 175 0.52 -4.71 14.97
C LEU A 175 -0.50 -5.78 15.37
N PHE A 176 -1.78 -5.40 15.45
CA PHE A 176 -2.84 -6.36 15.73
C PHE A 176 -2.87 -7.50 14.71
N SER A 177 -2.78 -7.20 13.40
CA SER A 177 -2.74 -8.23 12.36
C SER A 177 -1.50 -9.13 12.46
N PHE A 178 -0.32 -8.57 12.80
CA PHE A 178 0.90 -9.34 13.04
C PHE A 178 0.74 -10.32 14.21
N TYR A 179 0.24 -9.87 15.37
CA TYR A 179 0.00 -10.74 16.52
C TYR A 179 -1.16 -11.71 16.29
N ALA A 180 -2.22 -11.26 15.62
CA ALA A 180 -3.39 -12.07 15.30
C ALA A 180 -3.04 -13.29 14.46
N MET A 181 -2.05 -13.18 13.57
CA MET A 181 -1.53 -14.31 12.81
C MET A 181 -1.03 -15.43 13.75
N PHE A 182 -0.11 -15.12 14.67
CA PHE A 182 0.44 -16.10 15.60
C PHE A 182 -0.62 -16.64 16.57
N LEU A 183 -1.49 -15.77 17.08
CA LEU A 183 -2.60 -16.19 17.94
C LEU A 183 -3.54 -17.15 17.21
N PHE A 184 -3.89 -16.85 15.96
CA PHE A 184 -4.77 -17.69 15.17
C PHE A 184 -4.13 -19.05 14.86
N TYR A 185 -2.83 -19.08 14.54
CA TYR A 185 -2.09 -20.34 14.39
C TYR A 185 -2.08 -21.19 15.67
N MET A 186 -1.87 -20.57 16.83
CA MET A 186 -1.91 -21.29 18.11
C MET A 186 -3.32 -21.80 18.45
N LEU A 187 -4.37 -21.04 18.10
CA LEU A 187 -5.76 -21.47 18.28
C LEU A 187 -6.11 -22.66 17.39
N ILE A 188 -5.68 -22.68 16.12
CA ILE A 188 -5.86 -23.85 15.24
C ILE A 188 -5.10 -25.04 15.79
N ALA A 189 -3.84 -24.85 16.21
CA ALA A 189 -3.02 -25.91 16.77
C ALA A 189 -3.69 -26.60 17.97
N ALA A 190 -4.42 -25.84 18.80
CA ALA A 190 -5.15 -26.39 19.94
C ALA A 190 -6.50 -27.04 19.56
N SER A 191 -7.08 -26.68 18.40
CA SER A 191 -8.43 -27.08 18.01
C SER A 191 -8.46 -28.24 17.01
N VAL A 192 -7.40 -28.39 16.22
CA VAL A 192 -7.29 -29.42 15.17
C VAL A 192 -6.35 -30.51 15.67
N ASP A 193 -6.89 -31.73 15.74
CA ASP A 193 -6.12 -32.92 16.11
C ASP A 193 -4.91 -33.08 15.18
N ASP A 194 -3.78 -33.51 15.74
CA ASP A 194 -2.45 -33.62 15.11
C ASP A 194 -1.75 -32.31 14.70
N TYR A 195 -2.44 -31.17 14.63
CA TYR A 195 -1.83 -29.90 14.22
C TYR A 195 -0.90 -29.27 15.26
N TRP A 196 -1.10 -29.63 16.53
CA TRP A 196 -0.26 -29.17 17.64
C TRP A 196 1.22 -29.50 17.44
N ASN A 197 1.53 -30.71 16.98
CA ASN A 197 2.91 -31.15 16.77
C ASN A 197 3.57 -30.39 15.61
N TYR A 198 2.85 -30.15 14.52
CA TYR A 198 3.35 -29.36 13.38
C TYR A 198 3.59 -27.90 13.77
N ALA A 199 2.72 -27.31 14.60
CA ALA A 199 2.90 -25.95 15.09
C ALA A 199 4.15 -25.82 15.98
N ILE A 200 4.37 -26.75 16.90
CA ILE A 200 5.58 -26.77 17.74
C ILE A 200 6.84 -26.93 16.90
N MET A 201 6.83 -27.86 15.93
CA MET A 201 7.94 -28.03 14.99
C MET A 201 8.21 -26.73 14.21
N THR A 202 7.15 -26.10 13.69
CA THR A 202 7.26 -24.83 12.96
C THR A 202 7.96 -23.75 13.82
N TYR A 203 7.55 -23.56 15.08
CA TYR A 203 8.11 -22.49 15.92
C TYR A 203 9.51 -22.79 16.46
N ASN A 204 9.87 -24.06 16.61
CA ASN A 204 11.20 -24.46 17.06
C ASN A 204 12.26 -24.37 15.97
N GLU A 205 11.87 -24.51 14.70
CA GLU A 205 12.79 -24.45 13.58
C GLU A 205 13.28 -23.00 13.32
N PRO A 206 14.61 -22.75 13.29
CA PRO A 206 15.16 -21.42 13.03
C PRO A 206 14.85 -20.93 11.60
N ILE A 207 14.58 -21.86 10.67
CA ILE A 207 14.19 -21.57 9.29
C ILE A 207 12.92 -20.72 9.28
N THR A 208 11.93 -21.01 10.12
CA THR A 208 10.68 -20.27 10.18
C THR A 208 10.90 -18.78 10.45
N TRP A 209 11.80 -18.47 11.38
CA TRP A 209 12.09 -17.09 11.78
C TRP A 209 12.97 -16.38 10.74
N LEU A 210 14.08 -16.99 10.34
CA LEU A 210 14.98 -16.36 9.37
C LEU A 210 14.31 -16.22 8.00
N TRP A 211 13.66 -17.28 7.53
CA TRP A 211 13.07 -17.29 6.20
C TRP A 211 11.73 -16.57 6.16
N GLY A 212 10.81 -16.94 7.06
CA GLY A 212 9.44 -16.43 7.10
C GLY A 212 9.37 -14.98 7.58
N LEU A 213 10.05 -14.63 8.67
CA LEU A 213 9.97 -13.28 9.23
C LEU A 213 10.88 -12.27 8.53
N PHE A 214 12.06 -12.70 8.05
CA PHE A 214 13.04 -11.80 7.45
C PHE A 214 13.20 -11.97 5.94
N THR A 215 13.65 -13.11 5.41
CA THR A 215 14.09 -13.14 4.00
C THR A 215 12.97 -12.87 2.99
N VAL A 216 11.77 -13.44 3.21
CA VAL A 216 10.67 -13.29 2.25
C VAL A 216 10.10 -11.86 2.27
N PRO A 217 9.80 -11.26 3.43
CA PRO A 217 9.30 -9.89 3.47
C PRO A 217 10.32 -8.87 2.93
N PHE A 218 11.60 -9.03 3.25
CA PHE A 218 12.63 -8.09 2.78
C PHE A 218 12.83 -8.17 1.26
N THR A 219 12.83 -9.36 0.68
CA THR A 219 12.95 -9.51 -0.78
C THR A 219 11.73 -8.95 -1.51
N ALA A 220 10.53 -9.19 -0.98
CA ALA A 220 9.30 -8.62 -1.49
C ALA A 220 9.31 -7.08 -1.47
N VAL A 221 9.62 -6.48 -0.32
CA VAL A 221 9.73 -5.01 -0.17
C VAL A 221 10.81 -4.45 -1.08
N PHE A 222 11.93 -5.15 -1.23
CA PHE A 222 13.02 -4.71 -2.11
C PHE A 222 12.57 -4.63 -3.57
N ILE A 223 11.79 -5.61 -4.05
CA ILE A 223 11.23 -5.60 -5.41
C ILE A 223 10.31 -4.39 -5.60
N ASP A 224 9.41 -4.15 -4.65
CA ASP A 224 8.50 -3.01 -4.70
C ASP A 224 9.24 -1.67 -4.62
N TRP A 225 10.23 -1.56 -3.73
CA TRP A 225 11.05 -0.37 -3.57
C TRP A 225 11.83 -0.07 -4.85
N PHE A 226 12.44 -1.09 -5.46
CA PHE A 226 13.16 -0.95 -6.73
C PHE A 226 12.21 -0.56 -7.87
N ALA A 227 11.03 -1.16 -7.94
CA ALA A 227 10.00 -0.80 -8.92
C ALA A 227 9.48 0.63 -8.71
N TYR A 228 9.30 1.06 -7.46
CA TYR A 228 8.90 2.42 -7.12
C TYR A 228 9.99 3.44 -7.48
N PHE A 229 11.24 3.14 -7.11
CA PHE A 229 12.40 3.98 -7.38
C PHE A 229 12.62 4.15 -8.88
N SER A 230 12.67 3.05 -9.64
CA SER A 230 12.81 3.11 -11.10
C SER A 230 11.71 3.94 -11.78
N ARG A 231 10.47 3.84 -11.30
CA ARG A 231 9.36 4.68 -11.78
C ARG A 231 9.53 6.14 -11.41
N TYR A 232 9.96 6.44 -10.20
CA TYR A 232 10.17 7.80 -9.75
C TYR A 232 11.18 8.54 -10.65
N PHE A 233 12.29 7.88 -11.02
CA PHE A 233 13.32 8.49 -11.87
C PHE A 233 12.96 8.54 -13.35
N LEU A 234 12.34 7.49 -13.89
CA LEU A 234 12.11 7.39 -15.34
C LEU A 234 10.78 8.03 -15.77
N PHE A 235 9.70 7.78 -15.02
CA PHE A 235 8.34 8.15 -15.39
C PHE A 235 7.50 8.45 -14.14
N PRO A 236 7.69 9.62 -13.49
CA PRO A 236 7.00 9.95 -12.25
C PRO A 236 5.49 10.06 -12.48
N THR A 237 4.71 9.37 -11.63
CA THR A 237 3.25 9.44 -11.67
C THR A 237 2.77 10.80 -11.19
N GLN A 238 1.65 11.30 -11.71
CA GLN A 238 1.03 12.55 -11.25
C GLN A 238 0.84 12.60 -9.72
N GLU A 239 0.51 11.47 -9.08
CA GLU A 239 0.41 11.41 -7.61
C GLU A 239 1.74 11.73 -6.91
N MET A 240 2.88 11.27 -7.43
CA MET A 240 4.20 11.55 -6.88
C MET A 240 4.55 13.04 -7.03
N ILE A 241 4.28 13.59 -8.22
CA ILE A 241 4.53 15.01 -8.53
C ILE A 241 3.73 15.92 -7.59
N TYR A 242 2.43 15.65 -7.39
CA TYR A 242 1.60 16.48 -6.49
C TYR A 242 2.08 16.43 -5.03
N ARG A 243 2.64 15.30 -4.58
CA ARG A 243 3.21 15.20 -3.23
C ARG A 243 4.50 15.97 -3.07
N GLU A 244 5.32 15.97 -4.12
CA GLU A 244 6.55 16.74 -4.12
C GLU A 244 6.24 18.24 -4.13
N MET A 245 5.25 18.66 -4.92
CA MET A 245 4.73 20.03 -4.91
C MET A 245 4.19 20.44 -3.53
N GLU A 246 3.41 19.58 -2.86
CA GLU A 246 2.90 19.85 -1.52
C GLU A 246 4.03 20.01 -0.48
N LYS A 247 5.13 19.26 -0.64
CA LYS A 247 6.30 19.34 0.27
C LYS A 247 7.25 20.48 -0.06
N SER A 248 7.20 21.04 -1.26
CA SER A 248 8.07 22.15 -1.67
C SER A 248 7.73 23.43 -0.89
N GLU A 249 8.74 24.22 -0.52
CA GLU A 249 8.58 25.51 0.19
C GLU A 249 7.65 26.48 -0.57
N GLU A 250 7.50 26.33 -1.89
CA GLU A 250 6.59 27.12 -2.72
C GLU A 250 5.12 27.01 -2.28
N TYR A 251 4.69 25.86 -1.75
CA TYR A 251 3.35 25.69 -1.19
C TYR A 251 3.19 26.38 0.18
N ASP A 252 4.21 26.30 1.04
CA ASP A 252 4.19 27.00 2.33
C ASP A 252 4.12 28.52 2.14
N ASP A 253 4.82 29.06 1.15
CA ASP A 253 4.73 30.47 0.77
C ASP A 253 3.37 30.84 0.17
N LEU A 254 2.80 30.01 -0.71
CA LEU A 254 1.45 30.24 -1.25
C LEU A 254 0.39 30.21 -0.14
N ASN A 255 0.50 29.29 0.81
CA ASN A 255 -0.37 29.23 1.98
C ASN A 255 -0.21 30.45 2.89
N ARG A 256 1.04 30.89 3.14
CA ARG A 256 1.31 32.13 3.88
C ARG A 256 0.66 33.33 3.19
N LEU A 257 0.82 33.48 1.89
CA LEU A 257 0.23 34.56 1.10
C LEU A 257 -1.31 34.51 1.10
N THR A 258 -1.89 33.31 1.00
CA THR A 258 -3.35 33.12 1.05
C THR A 258 -3.90 33.46 2.43
N CYS A 259 -3.24 33.03 3.51
CA CYS A 259 -3.57 33.39 4.89
C CYS A 259 -3.47 34.90 5.13
N LEU A 260 -2.41 35.54 4.63
CA LEU A 260 -2.23 36.99 4.71
C LEU A 260 -3.33 37.74 3.94
N SER A 261 -3.79 37.20 2.80
CA SER A 261 -4.90 37.78 2.03
C SER A 261 -6.25 37.63 2.72
N ALA A 262 -6.50 36.47 3.34
CA ALA A 262 -7.72 36.19 4.09
C ALA A 262 -7.81 37.04 5.38
N GLN A 263 -6.67 37.40 5.96
CA GLN A 263 -6.57 38.32 7.10
C GLN A 263 -6.60 39.81 6.69
N GLY A 264 -6.74 40.12 5.40
CA GLY A 264 -6.76 41.50 4.89
C GLY A 264 -5.41 42.24 5.01
N SER A 265 -4.34 41.53 5.38
CA SER A 265 -3.00 42.08 5.61
C SER A 265 -2.14 42.09 4.32
N TYR A 266 -2.54 41.32 3.32
CA TYR A 266 -1.84 41.24 2.04
C TYR A 266 -2.16 42.45 1.14
N ARG A 267 -1.15 43.27 0.86
CA ARG A 267 -1.18 44.28 -0.21
C ARG A 267 -0.48 43.73 -1.46
N LYS A 268 -1.22 43.61 -2.57
CA LYS A 268 -0.64 43.30 -3.88
C LYS A 268 0.41 44.36 -4.27
N PRO A 269 1.63 43.97 -4.67
CA PRO A 269 2.58 44.89 -5.28
C PRO A 269 2.06 45.36 -6.65
N LYS A 270 2.22 46.65 -6.96
CA LYS A 270 1.72 47.26 -8.21
C LYS A 270 2.58 46.92 -9.44
N HIS A 271 3.86 46.62 -9.24
CA HIS A 271 4.76 46.12 -10.27
C HIS A 271 5.59 44.93 -9.77
N PRO A 272 5.98 43.98 -10.65
CA PRO A 272 6.79 42.83 -10.27
C PRO A 272 8.10 43.24 -9.58
N GLN A 273 8.73 44.31 -10.06
CA GLN A 273 10.02 44.81 -9.56
C GLN A 273 9.96 45.39 -8.13
N ASP A 274 8.78 45.73 -7.61
CA ASP A 274 8.62 46.33 -6.28
C ASP A 274 8.72 45.32 -5.14
N SER A 275 8.65 44.01 -5.44
CA SER A 275 8.82 42.97 -4.44
C SER A 275 10.31 42.66 -4.22
N GLN A 276 10.76 42.70 -2.95
CA GLN A 276 12.11 42.27 -2.53
C GLN A 276 12.25 40.75 -2.52
N ASP A 277 11.13 40.03 -2.57
CA ASP A 277 11.06 38.58 -2.51
C ASP A 277 11.05 37.97 -3.93
N PRO A 278 12.07 37.18 -4.32
CA PRO A 278 12.22 36.66 -5.69
C PRO A 278 11.03 35.78 -6.14
N HIS A 279 10.30 35.18 -5.20
CA HIS A 279 9.13 34.35 -5.51
C HIS A 279 7.88 35.16 -5.86
N GLN A 280 7.70 36.34 -5.27
CA GLN A 280 6.60 37.26 -5.62
C GLN A 280 6.77 37.83 -7.04
N ARG A 281 8.02 37.97 -7.51
CA ARG A 281 8.33 38.34 -8.91
C ARG A 281 7.90 37.29 -9.90
N LEU A 282 8.19 36.02 -9.61
CA LEU A 282 7.85 34.89 -10.48
C LEU A 282 6.33 34.69 -10.62
N ILE A 283 5.58 34.86 -9.53
CA ILE A 283 4.11 34.77 -9.56
C ILE A 283 3.51 35.94 -10.36
N ALA A 284 3.99 37.17 -10.14
CA ALA A 284 3.55 38.34 -10.91
C ALA A 284 3.93 38.24 -12.40
N GLN A 285 5.09 37.67 -12.74
CA GLN A 285 5.48 37.43 -14.13
C GLN A 285 4.62 36.37 -14.81
N ARG A 286 4.34 35.24 -14.14
CA ARG A 286 3.46 34.20 -14.69
C ARG A 286 2.01 34.65 -14.85
N GLU A 287 1.50 35.52 -13.98
CA GLU A 287 0.14 36.08 -14.13
C GLU A 287 0.04 37.07 -15.30
N ILE A 288 1.10 37.85 -15.59
CA ILE A 288 1.14 38.76 -16.76
C ILE A 288 1.24 37.97 -18.07
N GLU A 289 1.96 36.86 -18.10
CA GLU A 289 2.06 35.98 -19.28
C GLU A 289 0.72 35.26 -19.61
N MET A 290 -0.23 35.22 -18.67
CA MET A 290 -1.54 34.59 -18.86
C MET A 290 -2.67 35.57 -19.25
N THR A 291 -2.43 36.88 -19.27
CA THR A 291 -3.37 37.94 -19.74
C THR A 291 -2.95 38.52 -21.07
#